data_AF-A0A8J3YIJ4-F1
#
_entry.id   AF-A0A8J3YIJ4-F1
#
_cell.length_a   1.000
_cell.length_b   1.000
_cell.length_c   1.000
_cell.angle_alpha   90.00
_cell.angle_beta   90.00
_cell.angle_gamma   90.00
#
_symmetry.space_group_name_H-M   'P 1'
#
loop_
_entity.id
_entity.type
_entity.pdbx_description
1 polymer ?
#
loop_
_entity_poly.entity_id
_entity_poly.type
_entity_poly.pdbx_seq_one_letter_code
_entity_poly.pdbx_strand_id
1 'polypeptide(L)'
;MRALPFVAALAVAAAALAACSDDRPPLKQPAAEKFKEGPCREAADPILALGRFTYDREGAKRLKDADYPFLVANGEKLIVVKEKAQPEVGDRIGNVLTNIGYLRIRPGKLYDPALLKGLESARADLQNACVG
;
A
#
# COMPACT_ATOMS: atom_id res chain seq x y z
N MET A 1 39.95 -58.10 9.87
CA MET A 1 38.47 -58.23 9.78
C MET A 1 37.84 -57.89 11.13
N ARG A 2 37.18 -56.74 11.25
CA ARG A 2 35.94 -56.53 12.02
C ARG A 2 35.47 -55.09 11.82
N ALA A 3 34.20 -54.98 11.45
CA ALA A 3 33.51 -53.77 11.03
C ALA A 3 32.90 -53.01 12.23
N LEU A 4 32.80 -51.69 12.07
CA LEU A 4 31.67 -50.75 12.26
C LEU A 4 30.59 -51.07 13.33
N PRO A 5 29.72 -50.11 13.76
CA PRO A 5 29.73 -48.64 13.64
C PRO A 5 29.35 -47.93 14.97
N PHE A 6 29.56 -46.62 15.08
CA PHE A 6 28.73 -45.80 15.99
C PHE A 6 28.31 -44.52 15.26
N VAL A 7 27.11 -44.60 14.71
CA VAL A 7 26.35 -43.49 14.14
C VAL A 7 25.96 -42.58 15.31
N ALA A 8 26.58 -41.40 15.40
CA ALA A 8 26.18 -40.37 16.35
C ALA A 8 24.93 -39.66 15.81
N ALA A 9 23.79 -39.99 16.40
CA ALA A 9 22.53 -39.31 16.17
C ALA A 9 22.28 -38.24 17.25
N LEU A 10 21.55 -37.20 16.82
CA LEU A 10 20.65 -36.34 17.58
C LEU A 10 21.15 -35.09 18.32
N ALA A 11 20.28 -34.08 18.19
CA ALA A 11 20.13 -32.82 18.92
C ALA A 11 21.00 -31.67 18.36
N VAL A 12 20.46 -30.50 17.99
CA VAL A 12 19.39 -29.75 18.66
C VAL A 12 18.57 -28.97 17.62
N ALA A 13 17.25 -29.21 17.62
CA ALA A 13 16.26 -28.31 17.06
C ALA A 13 16.18 -27.07 17.97
N ALA A 14 16.70 -25.93 17.53
CA ALA A 14 16.53 -24.65 18.23
C ALA A 14 16.72 -23.47 17.26
N ALA A 15 15.72 -23.19 16.43
CA ALA A 15 15.57 -21.87 15.79
C ALA A 15 14.19 -21.60 15.14
N ALA A 16 13.21 -22.52 15.22
CA ALA A 16 11.92 -22.34 14.53
C ALA A 16 10.86 -21.53 15.33
N LEU A 17 11.26 -20.80 16.38
CA LEU A 17 10.36 -20.06 17.26
C LEU A 17 10.89 -18.65 17.61
N ALA A 18 11.60 -18.01 16.70
CA ALA A 18 11.90 -16.59 16.82
C ALA A 18 10.77 -15.79 16.14
N ALA A 19 9.82 -15.38 16.97
CA ALA A 19 9.01 -14.17 16.85
C ALA A 19 8.35 -13.89 15.48
N CYS A 20 7.05 -14.16 15.40
CA CYS A 20 6.13 -13.38 14.58
C CYS A 20 6.04 -11.95 15.13
N SER A 21 7.13 -11.19 15.02
CA SER A 21 7.05 -9.74 15.04
C SER A 21 6.44 -9.35 13.70
N ASP A 22 5.40 -8.51 13.69
CA ASP A 22 5.00 -7.77 12.49
C ASP A 22 6.17 -6.82 12.14
N ASP A 23 7.27 -7.36 11.60
CA ASP A 23 8.51 -6.67 11.21
C ASP A 23 8.30 -5.91 9.89
N ARG A 24 7.18 -5.21 9.76
CA ARG A 24 6.99 -4.33 8.62
C ARG A 24 7.90 -3.11 8.81
N PRO A 25 8.71 -2.74 7.80
CA PRO A 25 9.47 -1.51 7.84
C PRO A 25 8.55 -0.30 8.10
N PRO A 26 9.02 0.72 8.84
CA PRO A 26 8.24 1.92 9.07
C PRO A 26 7.88 2.59 7.74
N LEU A 27 6.65 3.10 7.65
CA LEU A 27 6.20 3.85 6.48
C LEU A 27 7.08 5.09 6.29
N LYS A 28 7.84 5.12 5.19
CA LYS A 28 8.62 6.29 4.78
C LYS A 28 7.86 7.01 3.68
N GLN A 29 7.29 8.15 4.03
CA GLN A 29 6.66 9.05 3.08
C GLN A 29 7.46 10.34 2.95
N PRO A 30 7.54 10.93 1.74
CA PRO A 30 8.09 12.27 1.57
C PRO A 30 7.22 13.29 2.32
N ALA A 31 7.86 14.36 2.80
CA ALA A 31 7.11 15.52 3.28
C ALA A 31 6.35 16.17 2.10
N ALA A 32 5.22 16.82 2.38
CA ALA A 32 4.41 17.45 1.33
C ALA A 32 5.24 18.46 0.52
N GLU A 33 6.16 19.15 1.17
CA GLU A 33 7.18 20.09 0.66
C GLU A 33 8.05 19.54 -0.47
N LYS A 34 8.14 18.21 -0.61
CA LYS A 34 8.91 17.55 -1.67
C LYS A 34 8.11 17.28 -2.95
N PHE A 35 6.81 17.57 -2.95
CA PHE A 35 5.99 17.47 -4.16
C PHE A 35 6.23 18.69 -5.04
N LYS A 36 6.37 18.49 -6.35
CA LYS A 36 6.47 19.56 -7.34
C LYS A 36 5.26 20.48 -7.23
N GLU A 37 5.46 21.78 -7.44
CA GLU A 37 4.40 22.80 -7.42
C GLU A 37 3.27 22.50 -8.41
N GLY A 38 2.11 23.14 -8.22
CA GLY A 38 0.93 22.96 -9.06
C GLY A 38 0.14 21.69 -8.73
N PRO A 39 -0.38 20.93 -9.73
CA PRO A 39 -1.24 19.77 -9.48
C PRO A 39 -0.63 18.70 -8.56
N CYS A 40 0.69 18.48 -8.64
CA CYS A 40 1.36 17.52 -7.74
C CYS A 40 1.34 17.96 -6.28
N ARG A 41 1.47 19.26 -6.02
CA ARG A 41 1.33 19.86 -4.69
C ARG A 41 -0.10 19.73 -4.17
N GLU A 42 -1.09 20.02 -5.03
CA GLU A 42 -2.52 19.87 -4.70
C GLU A 42 -2.90 18.40 -4.41
N ALA A 43 -2.24 17.43 -5.07
CA ALA A 43 -2.44 16.01 -4.82
C ALA A 43 -1.62 15.44 -3.64
N ALA A 44 -0.71 16.20 -3.04
CA ALA A 44 0.21 15.67 -2.02
C ALA A 44 -0.56 15.07 -0.83
N ASP A 45 -1.53 15.80 -0.28
CA ASP A 45 -2.33 15.34 0.86
C ASP A 45 -3.08 14.03 0.58
N PRO A 46 -3.89 13.89 -0.49
CA PRO A 46 -4.56 12.62 -0.76
C PRO A 46 -3.57 11.49 -1.09
N ILE A 47 -2.44 11.76 -1.77
CA ILE A 47 -1.41 10.73 -2.02
C ILE A 47 -0.83 10.21 -0.70
N LEU A 48 -0.48 11.10 0.21
CA LEU A 48 0.10 10.75 1.51
C LEU A 48 -0.92 10.06 2.40
N ALA A 49 -2.17 10.55 2.43
CA ALA A 49 -3.26 9.93 3.17
C ALA A 49 -3.55 8.50 2.68
N LEU A 50 -3.62 8.29 1.36
CA LEU A 50 -3.81 6.96 0.78
C LEU A 50 -2.65 6.02 1.08
N GLY A 51 -1.41 6.51 1.11
CA GLY A 51 -0.27 5.68 1.49
C GLY A 51 -0.29 5.25 2.95
N ARG A 52 -0.74 6.12 3.88
CA ARG A 52 -1.00 5.72 5.28
C ARG A 52 -2.12 4.69 5.36
N PHE A 53 -3.19 4.92 4.60
CA PHE A 53 -4.33 4.01 4.55
C PHE A 53 -3.94 2.60 4.08
N THR A 54 -3.20 2.48 2.98
CA THR A 54 -2.75 1.16 2.48
C THR A 54 -1.74 0.53 3.43
N TYR A 55 -0.94 1.34 4.13
CA TYR A 55 -0.06 0.84 5.17
C TYR A 55 -0.87 0.24 6.34
N ASP A 56 -1.76 1.02 6.94
CA ASP A 56 -2.57 0.63 8.12
C ASP A 56 -3.59 -0.49 7.86
N ARG A 57 -3.82 -0.84 6.59
CA ARG A 57 -4.77 -1.88 6.17
C ARG A 57 -4.10 -3.08 5.49
N GLU A 58 -2.77 -3.10 5.41
CA GLU A 58 -2.08 -4.28 4.88
C GLU A 58 -2.42 -5.53 5.71
N GLY A 59 -2.68 -6.64 5.02
CA GLY A 59 -3.08 -7.90 5.66
C GLY A 59 -4.51 -7.91 6.21
N ALA A 60 -5.24 -6.80 6.16
CA ALA A 60 -6.62 -6.75 6.60
C ALA A 60 -7.49 -7.67 5.72
N LYS A 61 -8.26 -8.56 6.35
CA LYS A 61 -9.22 -9.45 5.67
C LYS A 61 -10.50 -8.74 5.24
N ARG A 62 -10.69 -7.50 5.70
CA ARG A 62 -11.85 -6.64 5.41
C ARG A 62 -11.50 -5.17 5.65
N LEU A 63 -12.13 -4.30 4.86
CA LEU A 63 -12.22 -2.88 5.18
C LEU A 63 -13.41 -2.64 6.11
N LYS A 64 -13.30 -1.62 6.96
CA LYS A 64 -14.37 -1.17 7.85
C LYS A 64 -15.28 -0.20 7.11
N ASP A 65 -16.52 -0.04 7.56
CA ASP A 65 -17.45 0.92 6.94
C ASP A 65 -16.90 2.34 6.89
N ALA A 66 -16.11 2.74 7.91
CA ALA A 66 -15.43 4.04 7.96
C ALA A 66 -14.31 4.21 6.92
N ASP A 67 -13.78 3.14 6.35
CA ASP A 67 -12.73 3.19 5.32
C ASP A 67 -13.29 3.68 3.98
N TYR A 68 -14.57 3.44 3.69
CA TYR A 68 -15.19 3.81 2.41
C TYR A 68 -15.38 5.33 2.25
N PRO A 69 -15.94 6.07 3.23
CA PRO A 69 -15.97 7.53 3.17
C PRO A 69 -14.57 8.15 3.03
N PHE A 70 -13.56 7.56 3.66
CA PHE A 70 -12.17 8.00 3.51
C PHE A 70 -11.67 7.84 2.06
N LEU A 71 -11.92 6.68 1.45
CA LEU A 71 -11.57 6.42 0.05
C LEU A 71 -12.31 7.37 -0.91
N VAL A 72 -13.59 7.63 -0.65
CA VAL A 72 -14.41 8.59 -1.42
C VAL A 72 -13.82 9.99 -1.35
N ALA A 73 -13.60 10.51 -0.14
CA ALA A 73 -13.15 11.88 0.06
C ALA A 73 -11.77 12.14 -0.58
N ASN A 74 -10.85 11.18 -0.51
CA ASN A 74 -9.55 11.32 -1.17
C ASN A 74 -9.65 11.14 -2.70
N GLY A 75 -10.56 10.29 -3.19
CA GLY A 75 -10.85 10.16 -4.61
C GLY A 75 -11.43 11.45 -5.20
N GLU A 76 -12.37 12.10 -4.54
CA GLU A 76 -12.96 13.37 -4.99
C GLU A 76 -11.93 14.48 -5.09
N LYS A 77 -11.03 14.61 -4.11
CA LYS A 77 -9.90 15.54 -4.18
C LYS A 77 -9.01 15.28 -5.39
N LEU A 78 -8.70 14.00 -5.66
CA LEU A 78 -7.88 13.61 -6.81
C LEU A 78 -8.58 13.85 -8.15
N ILE A 79 -9.91 13.71 -8.23
CA ILE A 79 -10.68 14.05 -9.45
C ILE A 79 -10.47 15.53 -9.81
N VAL A 80 -10.61 16.44 -8.84
CA VAL A 80 -10.42 17.88 -9.07
C VAL A 80 -9.01 18.20 -9.55
N VAL A 81 -8.00 17.50 -9.02
CA VAL A 81 -6.60 17.69 -9.45
C VAL A 81 -6.37 17.12 -10.85
N LYS A 82 -6.97 15.97 -11.17
CA LYS A 82 -6.81 15.31 -12.48
C LYS A 82 -7.17 16.24 -13.64
N GLU A 83 -8.22 17.04 -13.49
CA GLU A 83 -8.70 17.97 -14.53
C GLU A 83 -7.69 19.09 -14.86
N LYS A 84 -6.78 19.39 -13.94
CA LYS A 84 -5.75 20.42 -14.09
C LYS A 84 -4.36 19.85 -14.38
N ALA A 85 -4.19 18.55 -14.22
CA ALA A 85 -2.88 17.89 -14.32
C ALA A 85 -2.45 17.72 -15.77
N GLN A 86 -1.14 17.80 -16.03
CA GLN A 86 -0.58 17.37 -17.31
C GLN A 86 -0.95 15.89 -17.58
N PRO A 87 -1.10 15.46 -18.85
CA PRO A 87 -1.61 14.13 -19.20
C PRO A 87 -0.94 12.99 -18.42
N GLU A 88 0.39 13.03 -18.32
CA GLU A 88 1.19 12.02 -17.63
C GLU A 88 0.84 11.85 -16.13
N VAL A 89 0.53 12.95 -15.44
CA VAL A 89 0.13 12.93 -14.03
C VAL A 89 -1.36 12.60 -13.92
N GLY A 90 -2.18 13.16 -14.82
CA GLY A 90 -3.62 12.89 -14.90
C GLY A 90 -3.95 11.42 -15.11
N ASP A 91 -3.18 10.71 -15.95
CA ASP A 91 -3.33 9.28 -16.19
C ASP A 91 -3.01 8.46 -14.93
N ARG A 92 -1.93 8.82 -14.21
CA ARG A 92 -1.58 8.18 -12.94
C ARG A 92 -2.62 8.44 -11.85
N ILE A 93 -3.18 9.65 -11.79
CA ILE A 93 -4.34 9.92 -10.93
C ILE A 93 -5.52 9.04 -11.33
N GLY A 94 -5.79 8.89 -12.63
CA GLY A 94 -6.80 7.97 -13.16
C GLY A 94 -6.64 6.54 -12.65
N ASN A 95 -5.41 6.01 -12.63
CA ASN A 95 -5.13 4.67 -12.12
C ASN A 95 -5.44 4.55 -10.62
N VAL A 96 -5.11 5.58 -9.81
CA VAL A 96 -5.46 5.62 -8.38
C VAL A 96 -6.98 5.61 -8.21
N LEU A 97 -7.70 6.45 -8.95
CA LEU A 97 -9.17 6.54 -8.90
C LEU A 97 -9.85 5.23 -9.26
N THR A 98 -9.36 4.53 -10.28
CA THR A 98 -9.87 3.22 -10.69
C THR A 98 -9.68 2.18 -9.57
N ASN A 99 -8.52 2.15 -8.91
CA ASN A 99 -8.28 1.27 -7.77
C ASN A 99 -9.18 1.60 -6.56
N ILE A 100 -9.39 2.90 -6.28
CA ILE A 100 -10.39 3.33 -5.29
C ILE A 100 -11.79 2.81 -5.66
N GLY A 101 -12.18 2.90 -6.93
CA GLY A 101 -13.44 2.36 -7.43
C GLY A 101 -13.59 0.86 -7.18
N TYR A 102 -12.56 0.06 -7.48
CA TYR A 102 -12.58 -1.38 -7.22
C TYR A 102 -12.73 -1.71 -5.73
N LEU A 103 -12.04 -0.98 -4.86
CA LEU A 103 -12.17 -1.13 -3.41
C LEU A 103 -13.59 -0.79 -2.93
N ARG A 104 -14.23 0.23 -3.52
CA ARG A 104 -15.57 0.70 -3.14
C ARG A 104 -16.70 -0.22 -3.60
N ILE A 105 -16.59 -0.86 -4.76
CA ILE A 105 -17.64 -1.71 -5.34
C ILE A 105 -17.67 -3.11 -4.70
N ARG A 106 -16.64 -3.47 -3.93
CA ARG A 106 -16.56 -4.74 -3.20
C ARG A 106 -16.73 -4.58 -1.68
N PRO A 107 -17.83 -3.98 -1.17
CA PRO A 107 -18.12 -4.01 0.26
C PRO A 107 -18.61 -5.41 0.62
N GLY A 108 -17.80 -6.21 1.31
CA GLY A 108 -18.13 -7.60 1.54
C GLY A 108 -17.34 -8.28 2.66
N LYS A 109 -17.82 -9.48 3.05
CA LYS A 109 -17.22 -10.33 4.11
C LYS A 109 -15.78 -10.78 3.80
N LEU A 110 -15.39 -10.80 2.53
CA LEU A 110 -14.07 -11.20 2.05
C LEU A 110 -13.52 -10.09 1.14
N TYR A 111 -12.49 -9.44 1.62
CA TYR A 111 -11.68 -8.49 0.89
C TYR A 111 -10.61 -9.22 0.08
N ASP A 112 -10.35 -8.77 -1.15
CA ASP A 112 -9.19 -9.23 -1.92
C ASP A 112 -7.99 -8.32 -1.61
N PRO A 113 -6.96 -8.81 -0.90
CA PRO A 113 -5.77 -8.03 -0.57
C PRO A 113 -5.03 -7.49 -1.79
N ALA A 114 -5.18 -8.13 -2.96
CA ALA A 114 -4.59 -7.64 -4.20
C ALA A 114 -5.11 -6.26 -4.60
N LEU A 115 -6.34 -5.90 -4.21
CA LEU A 115 -6.91 -4.58 -4.48
C LEU A 115 -6.22 -3.48 -3.63
N LEU A 116 -5.85 -3.77 -2.38
CA LEU A 116 -5.07 -2.81 -1.58
C LEU A 116 -3.71 -2.57 -2.21
N LYS A 117 -3.07 -3.66 -2.64
CA LYS A 117 -1.76 -3.63 -3.26
C LYS A 117 -1.81 -2.87 -4.59
N GLY A 118 -2.87 -3.05 -5.38
CA GLY A 118 -3.12 -2.27 -6.59
C GLY A 118 -3.24 -0.77 -6.32
N LEU A 119 -3.98 -0.39 -5.28
CA LEU A 119 -4.06 1.01 -4.83
C LEU A 119 -2.70 1.53 -4.36
N GLU A 120 -1.97 0.76 -3.56
CA GLU A 120 -0.65 1.14 -3.04
C GLU A 120 0.35 1.39 -4.16
N SER A 121 0.41 0.47 -5.15
CA SER A 121 1.26 0.58 -6.34
C SER A 121 0.88 1.77 -7.21
N ALA A 122 -0.40 1.94 -7.56
CA ALA A 122 -0.85 3.08 -8.35
C ALA A 122 -0.54 4.42 -7.67
N ARG A 123 -0.70 4.49 -6.34
CA ARG A 123 -0.34 5.67 -5.56
C ARG A 123 1.18 5.87 -5.47
N ALA A 124 1.97 4.79 -5.47
CA ALA A 124 3.44 4.86 -5.53
C ALA A 124 3.90 5.51 -6.82
N ASP A 125 3.36 5.04 -7.93
CA ASP A 125 3.70 5.54 -9.25
C ASP A 125 3.34 7.01 -9.40
N LEU A 126 2.16 7.41 -8.91
CA LEU A 126 1.76 8.82 -8.85
C LEU A 126 2.72 9.66 -7.98
N GLN A 127 3.04 9.18 -6.77
CA GLN A 127 3.98 9.88 -5.89
C GLN A 127 5.36 10.05 -6.54
N ASN A 128 5.88 9.00 -7.18
CA ASN A 128 7.19 9.03 -7.84
C ASN A 128 7.22 10.01 -9.01
N ALA A 129 6.11 10.17 -9.75
CA ALA A 129 6.01 11.19 -10.79
C ALA A 129 5.97 12.61 -10.21
N CYS A 130 5.37 12.77 -9.02
CA CYS A 130 5.11 14.06 -8.41
C CYS A 130 6.19 14.57 -7.44
N VAL A 131 7.07 13.71 -6.93
CA VAL A 131 8.20 14.11 -6.08
C VAL A 131 9.39 14.51 -6.96
N GLY A 132 10.12 15.54 -6.54
CA GLY A 132 11.29 16.09 -7.23
C GLY A 132 12.33 16.62 -6.26
#